data_AF-A0A3N6M0V1-F1
#
_entry.id   AF-A0A3N6M0V1-F1
#
_cell.length_a   1.000
_cell.length_b   1.000
_cell.length_c   1.000
_cell.angle_alpha   90.00
_cell.angle_beta   90.00
_cell.angle_gamma   90.00
#
_symmetry.space_group_name_H-M   'P 1'
#
loop_
_entity.id
_entity.type
_entity.pdbx_description
1 polymer ?
#
loop_
_entity_poly.entity_id
_entity_poly.type
_entity_poly.pdbx_seq_one_letter_code
_entity_poly.pdbx_strand_id
1 'polypeptide(L)'
;MVPIIGSVVAFVVALLVGGLAIYVSACLVLDVEDYSHAVVTALFGAIAWALTAWIPLFGSLIALVAWVWVINWRYPGGWVNAAIIGAVAWFAAFAILFVLNSLFGLGVNAFGVPGA
;
A
#
# COMPACT_ATOMS: atom_id res chain seq x y z
N MET A 1 -19.76 7.69 13.76
CA MET A 1 -18.76 6.94 14.54
C MET A 1 -18.69 5.53 13.99
N VAL A 2 -17.64 5.16 13.26
CA VAL A 2 -17.44 3.75 12.92
C VAL A 2 -17.06 3.04 14.22
N PRO A 3 -17.76 1.98 14.64
CA PRO A 3 -17.36 1.22 15.82
C PRO A 3 -15.92 0.72 15.65
N ILE A 4 -15.14 0.60 16.72
CA ILE A 4 -13.72 0.20 16.69
C ILE A 4 -13.50 -1.06 15.83
N ILE A 5 -14.45 -2.00 15.90
CA ILE A 5 -14.47 -3.22 15.07
C ILE A 5 -14.47 -2.89 13.58
N GLY A 6 -15.29 -1.93 13.15
CA GLY A 6 -15.35 -1.49 11.75
C GLY A 6 -14.04 -0.86 11.27
N SER A 7 -13.35 -0.06 12.10
CA SER A 7 -12.04 0.49 11.74
C SER A 7 -10.96 -0.59 11.63
N VAL A 8 -10.98 -1.60 12.49
CA VAL A 8 -10.03 -2.73 12.43
C VAL A 8 -10.30 -3.57 11.18
N VAL A 9 -11.56 -3.87 10.88
CA VAL A 9 -11.92 -4.62 9.67
C VAL A 9 -11.53 -3.84 8.40
N ALA A 10 -11.83 -2.55 8.33
CA ALA A 10 -11.43 -1.71 7.21
C ALA A 10 -9.91 -1.68 7.03
N PHE A 11 -9.15 -1.59 8.12
CA PHE A 11 -7.69 -1.66 8.08
C PHE A 11 -7.19 -3.02 7.57
N VAL A 12 -7.73 -4.13 8.05
CA VAL A 12 -7.35 -5.48 7.59
C VAL A 12 -7.66 -5.66 6.11
N VAL A 13 -8.83 -5.22 5.64
CA VAL A 13 -9.19 -5.26 4.22
C VAL A 13 -8.23 -4.43 3.39
N ALA A 14 -7.94 -3.19 3.80
CA ALA A 14 -7.00 -2.31 3.12
C ALA A 14 -5.59 -2.91 3.09
N LEU A 15 -5.15 -3.53 4.18
CA LEU A 15 -3.85 -4.20 4.28
C LEU A 15 -3.75 -5.38 3.29
N LEU A 16 -4.79 -6.22 3.23
CA LEU A 16 -4.83 -7.38 2.33
C LEU A 16 -4.88 -6.95 0.85
N VAL A 17 -5.63 -5.90 0.54
CA VAL A 17 -5.68 -5.28 -0.79
C VAL A 17 -4.32 -4.69 -1.16
N GLY A 18 -3.66 -3.98 -0.24
CA GLY A 18 -2.32 -3.46 -0.43
C GLY A 18 -1.28 -4.57 -0.65
N GLY A 19 -1.35 -5.66 0.13
CA GLY A 19 -0.53 -6.85 -0.06
C GLY A 19 -0.76 -7.50 -1.43
N LEU A 20 -2.01 -7.58 -1.89
CA LEU A 20 -2.35 -8.12 -3.21
C LEU A 20 -1.77 -7.26 -4.34
N ALA A 21 -1.89 -5.94 -4.20
CA ALA A 21 -1.32 -5.01 -5.17
C ALA A 21 0.20 -5.13 -5.26
N ILE A 22 0.90 -5.25 -4.13
CA ILE A 22 2.36 -5.48 -4.09
C ILE A 22 2.72 -6.85 -4.67
N TYR A 23 1.97 -7.91 -4.35
CA TYR A 23 2.21 -9.26 -4.87
C TYR A 23 2.12 -9.31 -6.39
N VAL A 24 1.04 -8.77 -6.98
CA VAL A 24 0.88 -8.73 -8.44
C VAL A 24 2.02 -7.93 -9.09
N SER A 25 2.42 -6.83 -8.48
CA SER A 25 3.50 -5.99 -8.99
C SER A 25 4.86 -6.67 -8.91
N ALA A 26 5.15 -7.36 -7.80
CA ALA A 26 6.41 -8.08 -7.62
C ALA A 26 6.51 -9.30 -8.54
N CYS A 27 5.39 -10.01 -8.77
CA CYS A 27 5.31 -11.09 -9.75
C CYS A 27 5.61 -10.56 -11.17
N LEU A 28 4.99 -9.44 -11.57
CA LEU A 28 5.21 -8.86 -12.90
C LEU A 28 6.62 -8.29 -13.13
N VAL A 29 7.26 -7.74 -12.10
CA VAL A 29 8.53 -7.02 -12.23
C VAL A 29 9.75 -7.91 -11.94
N LEU A 30 9.62 -8.83 -10.98
CA LEU A 30 10.75 -9.59 -10.42
C LEU A 30 10.53 -11.10 -10.43
N ASP A 31 9.38 -11.59 -10.91
CA ASP A 31 9.02 -13.02 -10.86
C ASP A 31 9.01 -13.57 -9.42
N VAL A 32 8.67 -12.72 -8.44
CA VAL A 32 8.57 -13.09 -7.02
C VAL A 32 7.11 -13.39 -6.67
N GLU A 33 6.82 -14.65 -6.39
CA GLU A 33 5.47 -15.15 -6.17
C GLU A 33 5.18 -15.49 -4.68
N ASP A 34 5.50 -14.59 -3.75
CA ASP A 34 5.21 -14.76 -2.31
C ASP A 34 4.24 -13.69 -1.78
N TYR A 35 2.98 -14.09 -1.58
CA TYR A 35 1.94 -13.21 -1.04
C TYR A 35 2.14 -12.86 0.44
N SER A 36 2.67 -13.78 1.26
CA SER A 36 2.92 -13.53 2.68
C SER A 36 3.96 -12.41 2.84
N HIS A 37 5.02 -12.49 2.02
CA HIS A 37 6.05 -11.46 1.96
C HIS A 37 5.49 -10.10 1.50
N ALA A 38 4.55 -10.10 0.56
CA ALA A 38 3.89 -8.88 0.09
C ALA A 38 2.98 -8.23 1.15
N VAL A 39 2.21 -9.02 1.91
CA VAL A 39 1.37 -8.51 3.02
C VAL A 39 2.24 -7.90 4.12
N VAL A 40 3.36 -8.54 4.47
CA VAL A 40 4.31 -8.01 5.44
C VAL A 40 4.92 -6.69 4.94
N THR A 41 5.25 -6.59 3.65
CA THR A 41 5.72 -5.36 3.03
C THR A 41 4.67 -4.25 3.09
N ALA A 42 3.41 -4.58 2.83
CA ALA A 42 2.28 -3.65 2.96
C ALA A 42 2.12 -3.16 4.41
N LEU A 43 2.32 -4.03 5.40
CA LEU A 43 2.25 -3.67 6.81
C LEU A 43 3.34 -2.67 7.19
N PHE A 44 4.58 -2.91 6.77
CA PHE A 44 5.68 -1.94 6.97
C PHE A 44 5.40 -0.62 6.27
N GLY A 45 4.83 -0.65 5.06
CA GLY A 45 4.38 0.55 4.36
C GLY A 45 3.32 1.32 5.16
N ALA A 46 2.30 0.63 5.67
CA ALA A 46 1.25 1.25 6.49
C ALA A 46 1.81 1.90 7.76
N ILE A 47 2.79 1.26 8.41
CA ILE A 47 3.49 1.83 9.57
C ILE A 47 4.28 3.08 9.15
N ALA A 48 5.01 3.04 8.04
CA ALA A 48 5.74 4.19 7.52
C ALA A 48 4.79 5.37 7.25
N TRP A 49 3.65 5.13 6.61
CA TRP A 49 2.60 6.13 6.39
C TRP A 49 2.05 6.70 7.70
N ALA A 50 1.71 5.84 8.67
CA ALA A 50 1.18 6.28 9.95
C ALA A 50 2.18 7.16 10.73
N LEU A 51 3.47 6.82 10.68
CA LEU A 51 4.54 7.55 11.37
C LEU A 51 4.87 8.90 10.73
N THR A 52 4.55 9.13 9.46
CA THR A 52 4.87 10.39 8.77
C THR A 52 3.65 11.27 8.52
N ALA A 53 2.43 10.75 8.68
CA ALA A 53 1.17 11.45 8.39
C ALA A 53 0.98 12.77 9.14
N TRP A 54 1.66 12.97 10.28
CA TRP A 54 1.56 14.19 11.08
C TRP A 54 2.37 15.36 10.53
N ILE A 55 3.28 15.14 9.55
CA ILE A 55 4.10 16.19 8.95
C ILE A 55 3.35 16.82 7.77
N PRO A 56 2.90 18.08 7.84
CA PRO A 56 2.18 18.71 6.75
C PRO A 56 3.07 18.84 5.50
N LEU A 57 2.50 18.57 4.33
CA LEU A 57 3.12 18.60 2.99
C LEU A 57 4.27 17.60 2.76
N PHE A 58 5.18 17.43 3.71
CA PHE A 58 6.34 16.55 3.57
C PHE A 58 6.07 15.11 4.03
N GLY A 59 5.06 14.89 4.87
CA GLY A 59 4.74 13.57 5.42
C GLY A 59 4.47 12.51 4.36
N SER A 60 3.76 12.90 3.28
CA SER A 60 3.48 12.03 2.13
C SER A 60 4.72 11.74 1.29
N LEU A 61 5.58 12.74 1.08
CA LEU A 61 6.84 12.55 0.36
C LEU A 61 7.79 11.62 1.11
N ILE A 62 7.92 11.83 2.43
CA ILE A 62 8.72 10.98 3.32
C ILE A 62 8.14 9.57 3.38
N ALA A 63 6.80 9.43 3.46
CA ALA A 63 6.14 8.13 3.42
C ALA A 63 6.46 7.37 2.13
N LEU A 64 6.41 8.06 0.99
CA LEU A 64 6.65 7.46 -0.31
C LEU A 64 8.10 6.98 -0.43
N VAL A 65 9.07 7.79 -0.02
CA VAL A 65 10.48 7.39 0.02
C VAL A 65 10.69 6.22 0.99
N ALA A 66 10.11 6.28 2.18
CA ALA A 66 10.19 5.21 3.18
C ALA A 66 9.56 3.91 2.66
N TRP A 67 8.44 4.00 1.95
CA TRP A 67 7.77 2.84 1.37
C TRP A 67 8.58 2.20 0.24
N VAL A 68 9.12 3.01 -0.68
CA VAL A 68 10.04 2.51 -1.72
C VAL A 68 11.30 1.89 -1.09
N TRP A 69 11.81 2.49 -0.01
CA TRP A 69 12.92 1.93 0.75
C TRP A 69 12.56 0.57 1.37
N VAL A 70 11.37 0.43 1.97
CA VAL A 70 10.87 -0.85 2.49
C VAL A 70 10.80 -1.90 1.39
N ILE A 71 10.27 -1.57 0.21
CA ILE A 71 10.23 -2.50 -0.93
C ILE A 71 11.64 -2.88 -1.36
N ASN A 72 12.56 -1.92 -1.51
CA ASN A 72 13.95 -2.16 -1.88
C ASN A 72 14.68 -3.04 -0.84
N TRP A 73 14.34 -2.92 0.44
CA TRP A 73 14.91 -3.75 1.50
C TRP A 73 14.34 -5.17 1.51
N ARG A 74 13.09 -5.37 1.06
CA ARG A 74 12.42 -6.67 1.06
C ARG A 74 12.53 -7.44 -0.26
N TYR A 75 12.66 -6.75 -1.40
CA TYR A 75 12.68 -7.36 -2.72
C TYR A 75 14.06 -7.18 -3.38
N PRO A 76 14.57 -8.20 -4.09
CA PRO A 76 15.78 -8.05 -4.89
C PRO A 76 15.53 -7.09 -6.07
N GLY A 77 16.57 -6.45 -6.61
CA GLY A 77 16.44 -5.63 -7.84
C GLY A 77 16.68 -4.13 -7.68
N GLY A 78 16.98 -3.67 -6.47
CA GLY A 78 17.42 -2.29 -6.25
C GLY A 78 16.30 -1.25 -6.33
N TRP A 79 16.68 0.02 -6.15
CA TRP A 79 15.75 1.13 -6.01
C TRP A 79 14.83 1.36 -7.22
N VAL A 80 15.33 1.11 -8.44
CA VAL A 80 14.54 1.29 -9.66
C VAL A 80 13.39 0.30 -9.70
N ASN A 81 13.67 -0.99 -9.49
CA ASN A 81 12.62 -2.01 -9.47
C ASN A 81 11.66 -1.79 -8.29
N ALA A 82 12.17 -1.38 -7.12
CA ALA A 82 11.33 -1.04 -5.98
C ALA A 82 10.36 0.11 -6.29
N ALA A 83 10.82 1.14 -6.99
CA ALA A 83 9.97 2.25 -7.42
C ALA A 83 8.92 1.81 -8.45
N ILE A 84 9.28 0.95 -9.41
CA ILE A 84 8.34 0.39 -10.39
C ILE A 84 7.28 -0.47 -9.68
N ILE A 85 7.68 -1.37 -8.78
CA ILE A 85 6.77 -2.19 -7.98
C ILE A 85 5.82 -1.30 -7.18
N GLY A 86 6.35 -0.27 -6.51
CA GLY A 86 5.55 0.68 -5.77
C GLY A 86 4.55 1.41 -6.66
N ALA A 87 4.97 1.91 -7.81
CA ALA A 87 4.09 2.60 -8.74
C ALA A 87 2.97 1.69 -9.26
N VAL A 88 3.30 0.47 -9.72
CA VAL A 88 2.32 -0.50 -10.22
C VAL A 88 1.38 -0.93 -9.10
N ALA A 89 1.89 -1.16 -7.90
CA ALA A 89 1.07 -1.53 -6.74
C ALA A 89 0.11 -0.40 -6.35
N TRP A 90 0.55 0.85 -6.44
CA TRP A 90 -0.31 1.99 -6.17
C TRP A 90 -1.48 2.07 -7.16
N PHE A 91 -1.21 1.90 -8.47
CA PHE A 91 -2.26 1.84 -9.49
C PHE A 91 -3.20 0.64 -9.29
N ALA A 92 -2.65 -0.54 -8.98
CA ALA A 92 -3.45 -1.74 -8.72
C ALA A 92 -4.35 -1.56 -7.49
N ALA A 93 -3.80 -1.02 -6.39
CA ALA A 93 -4.57 -0.71 -5.18
C ALA A 93 -5.68 0.30 -5.46
N PHE A 94 -5.41 1.35 -6.25
CA PHE A 94 -6.42 2.32 -6.65
C PHE A 94 -7.55 1.67 -7.44
N ALA A 95 -7.23 0.81 -8.41
CA ALA A 95 -8.23 0.08 -9.19
C ALA A 95 -9.08 -0.85 -8.31
N ILE A 96 -8.45 -1.62 -7.41
CA ILE A 96 -9.16 -2.53 -6.50
C ILE A 96 -10.09 -1.75 -5.56
N LEU A 97 -9.59 -0.68 -4.95
CA LEU A 97 -10.38 0.14 -4.03
C LEU A 97 -11.50 0.88 -4.76
N PHE A 98 -11.29 1.33 -6.00
CA PHE A 98 -12.34 1.94 -6.82
C PHE A 98 -13.48 0.96 -7.07
N VAL A 99 -13.16 -0.29 -7.45
CA VAL A 99 -14.17 -1.34 -7.65
C VAL A 99 -14.90 -1.67 -6.35
N LEU A 100 -14.17 -1.87 -5.24
CA LEU A 100 -14.76 -2.18 -3.95
C LEU A 100 -15.69 -1.06 -3.44
N ASN A 101 -15.28 0.20 -3.55
CA ASN A 101 -16.13 1.33 -3.16
C ASN A 101 -17.36 1.47 -4.06
N SER A 102 -17.20 1.25 -5.37
CA SER A 102 -18.32 1.35 -6.33
C SER A 102 -19.37 0.26 -6.10
N LEU A 103 -18.96 -0.94 -5.71
CA LEU A 103 -19.86 -2.08 -5.50
C LEU A 103 -20.45 -2.12 -4.09
N PHE A 104 -19.68 -1.74 -3.07
CA PHE A 104 -20.02 -2.00 -1.67
C PHE A 104 -20.12 -0.74 -0.79
N GLY A 105 -19.78 0.45 -1.31
CA GLY A 105 -19.92 1.70 -0.58
C GLY A 105 -19.09 1.79 0.70
N LEU A 106 -17.92 1.15 0.73
CA LEU A 106 -17.14 0.90 1.96
C LEU A 106 -16.46 2.15 2.55
N GLY A 107 -16.39 3.27 1.82
CA GLY A 107 -15.73 4.50 2.28
C GLY A 107 -14.24 4.33 2.56
N VAL A 108 -13.58 3.38 1.88
CA VAL A 108 -12.15 3.06 2.09
C VAL A 108 -11.31 3.89 1.13
N ASN A 109 -10.51 4.81 1.66
CA ASN A 109 -9.60 5.64 0.88
C ASN A 109 -8.26 4.94 0.63
N ALA A 110 -7.67 5.13 -0.55
CA ALA A 110 -6.32 4.68 -0.85
C ALA A 110 -5.31 5.51 -0.03
N PHE A 111 -4.48 4.85 0.78
CA PHE A 111 -3.40 5.52 1.50
C PHE A 111 -2.40 6.13 0.51
N GLY A 112 -2.14 7.44 0.63
CA GLY A 112 -1.11 8.15 -0.14
C GLY A 112 -1.57 8.92 -1.36
N VAL A 113 -2.88 9.10 -1.58
CA VAL A 113 -3.40 10.05 -2.58
C VAL A 113 -3.43 11.46 -1.96
N PRO A 114 -2.71 12.45 -2.51
CA PRO A 114 -2.84 13.83 -2.06
C PRO A 114 -4.27 14.35 -2.30
N GLY A 115 -4.96 14.78 -1.24
CA GLY A 115 -6.27 15.43 -1.33
C GLY A 115 -7.50 14.51 -1.21
N ALA A 116 -7.34 13.27 -0.76
CA ALA A 116 -8.45 12.35 -0.43
C ALA A 116 -8.86 12.43 1.05
#